data_AF-A0A101E8V2-F1
#
_entry.id   AF-A0A101E8V2-F1
#
_cell.length_a   1.000
_cell.length_b   1.000
_cell.length_c   1.000
_cell.angle_alpha   90.00
_cell.angle_beta   90.00
_cell.angle_gamma   90.00
#
_symmetry.space_group_name_H-M   'P 1'
#
loop_
_entity.id
_entity.type
_entity.pdbx_description
1 polymer ?
#
loop_
_entity_poly.entity_id
_entity_poly.type
_entity_poly.pdbx_seq_one_letter_code
_entity_poly.pdbx_strand_id
1 'polypeptide(L)'
;MFAYPKAVDLISDCIRVCNFDESAIILDFFAGSGTTAHAVIDLNRHDGGQRKYILVEMADYFDTVLLPRIKKVIFSDQWKDGRAQENGKGISHFIKYFRLEQYEDVLRRACYKDAEPIFVQTDPYNQYVFLRDTKMLDNTQTGEKVMTVDLEKNEIRVDLSKLYDNIDLAETLSCVTGKWIRRIYTRPDDPSQPDEVEFEDGRRVSLTTPPWELVKPLIWW
;
A
#
# COMPACT_ATOMS: atom_id res chain seq x y z
N MET A 1 17.17 -15.93 5.02
CA MET A 1 18.38 -16.01 4.16
C MET A 1 17.90 -16.01 2.72
N PHE A 2 18.54 -15.27 1.80
CA PHE A 2 18.13 -15.17 0.40
C PHE A 2 19.21 -15.81 -0.48
N ALA A 3 18.84 -16.71 -1.39
CA ALA A 3 19.81 -17.60 -2.05
C ALA A 3 20.68 -16.88 -3.09
N TYR A 4 20.11 -15.96 -3.87
CA TYR A 4 20.80 -15.32 -5.01
C TYR A 4 20.60 -13.80 -5.00
N PRO A 5 21.09 -13.08 -3.98
CA PRO A 5 21.01 -11.63 -3.97
C PRO A 5 21.95 -11.05 -5.03
N LYS A 6 21.52 -9.98 -5.71
CA LYS A 6 22.43 -9.17 -6.53
C LYS A 6 23.55 -8.61 -5.64
N ALA A 7 24.76 -8.44 -6.19
CA ALA A 7 25.86 -7.78 -5.51
C ALA A 7 25.56 -6.28 -5.31
N VAL A 8 25.82 -5.74 -4.12
CA VAL A 8 25.54 -4.32 -3.79
C VAL A 8 26.42 -3.41 -4.63
N ASP A 9 27.72 -3.70 -4.72
CA ASP A 9 28.69 -2.89 -5.47
C ASP A 9 28.33 -2.78 -6.94
N LEU A 10 27.82 -3.86 -7.55
CA LEU A 10 27.35 -3.84 -8.94
C LEU A 10 26.23 -2.80 -9.13
N ILE A 11 25.26 -2.73 -8.19
CA ILE A 11 24.18 -1.76 -8.28
C ILE A 11 24.69 -0.34 -8.01
N SER A 12 25.59 -0.17 -7.06
CA SER A 12 26.24 1.12 -6.80
C SER A 12 26.98 1.65 -8.02
N ASP A 13 27.70 0.78 -8.74
CA ASP A 13 28.40 1.13 -9.98
C ASP A 13 27.41 1.49 -11.09
N CYS A 14 26.31 0.74 -11.25
CA CYS A 14 25.26 1.10 -12.20
C CYS A 14 24.69 2.49 -11.92
N ILE A 15 24.41 2.83 -10.65
CA ILE A 15 23.88 4.15 -10.27
C ILE A 15 24.89 5.26 -10.60
N ARG A 16 26.18 5.04 -10.32
CA ARG A 16 27.26 6.00 -10.61
C ARG A 16 27.47 6.20 -12.11
N VAL A 17 27.50 5.12 -12.88
CA VAL A 17 27.74 5.16 -14.33
C VAL A 17 26.62 5.87 -15.07
N CYS A 18 25.36 5.68 -14.63
CA CYS A 18 24.23 6.42 -15.17
C CYS A 18 24.29 7.93 -14.88
N ASN A 19 25.26 8.39 -14.08
CA ASN A 19 25.45 9.78 -13.67
C ASN A 19 24.16 10.41 -13.14
N PHE A 20 23.42 9.65 -12.34
CA PHE A 20 22.20 10.12 -11.73
C PHE A 20 22.49 11.24 -10.75
N ASP A 21 21.61 12.25 -10.76
CA ASP A 21 21.57 13.30 -9.75
C ASP A 21 21.58 12.68 -8.33
N GLU A 22 22.22 13.37 -7.39
CA GLU A 22 22.16 13.07 -5.97
C GLU A 22 20.73 13.16 -5.41
N SER A 23 19.76 13.71 -6.15
CA SER A 23 18.33 13.66 -5.83
C SER A 23 17.50 12.68 -6.68
N ALA A 24 18.13 11.77 -7.43
CA ALA A 24 17.42 10.87 -8.33
C ALA A 24 16.49 9.87 -7.60
N ILE A 25 15.49 9.36 -8.32
CA ILE A 25 14.60 8.29 -7.88
C ILE A 25 14.96 7.01 -8.63
N ILE A 26 15.36 5.97 -7.90
CA ILE A 26 15.75 4.67 -8.45
C ILE A 26 14.59 3.69 -8.30
N LEU A 27 14.11 3.13 -9.41
CA LEU A 27 13.06 2.12 -9.40
C LEU A 27 13.65 0.72 -9.64
N ASP A 28 13.29 -0.22 -8.76
CA ASP A 28 13.56 -1.65 -8.95
C ASP A 28 12.26 -2.43 -8.71
N PHE A 29 11.66 -2.88 -9.81
CA PHE A 29 10.41 -3.64 -9.78
C PHE A 29 10.61 -5.16 -9.61
N PHE A 30 11.86 -5.60 -9.39
CA PHE A 30 12.24 -6.95 -9.00
C PHE A 30 13.17 -6.90 -7.79
N ALA A 31 12.67 -6.28 -6.72
CA ALA A 31 13.48 -5.88 -5.57
C ALA A 31 14.20 -7.06 -4.91
N GLY A 32 13.58 -8.24 -4.86
CA GLY A 32 14.17 -9.45 -4.32
C GLY A 32 14.60 -9.24 -2.86
N SER A 33 15.90 -9.41 -2.60
CA SER A 33 16.46 -9.15 -1.28
C SER A 33 16.51 -7.67 -0.89
N GLY A 34 16.22 -6.71 -1.78
CA GLY A 34 16.38 -5.28 -1.53
C GLY A 34 17.82 -4.79 -1.72
N THR A 35 18.58 -5.37 -2.66
CA THR A 35 19.96 -4.93 -2.96
C THR A 35 20.00 -3.48 -3.45
N THR A 36 19.01 -3.06 -4.25
CA THR A 36 18.96 -1.71 -4.81
C THR A 36 18.79 -0.64 -3.74
N ALA A 37 17.89 -0.83 -2.78
CA ALA A 37 17.77 0.08 -1.63
C ALA A 37 19.06 0.12 -0.79
N HIS A 38 19.73 -1.03 -0.61
CA HIS A 38 21.02 -1.07 0.10
C HIS A 38 22.06 -0.18 -0.59
N ALA A 39 22.26 -0.35 -1.89
CA ALA A 39 23.20 0.46 -2.66
C ALA A 39 22.87 1.97 -2.58
N VAL A 40 21.59 2.34 -2.73
CA VAL A 40 21.16 3.74 -2.63
C VAL A 40 21.42 4.32 -1.24
N ILE A 41 21.11 3.57 -0.18
CA ILE A 41 21.35 3.99 1.20
C ILE A 41 22.86 4.17 1.45
N ASP A 42 23.70 3.25 0.97
CA ASP A 42 25.14 3.34 1.12
C ASP A 42 25.72 4.53 0.37
N LEU A 43 25.30 4.76 -0.88
CA LEU A 43 25.72 5.94 -1.64
C LEU A 43 25.36 7.23 -0.90
N ASN A 44 24.10 7.40 -0.48
CA ASN A 44 23.68 8.58 0.29
C ASN A 44 24.47 8.74 1.61
N ARG A 45 24.85 7.64 2.27
CA ARG A 45 25.68 7.69 3.48
C ARG A 45 27.11 8.16 3.16
N HIS A 46 27.65 7.77 2.01
CA HIS A 46 29.02 8.07 1.61
C HIS A 46 29.19 9.47 1.01
N ASP A 47 28.29 9.89 0.13
CA ASP A 47 28.38 11.16 -0.59
C ASP A 47 27.46 12.26 -0.06
N GLY A 48 26.58 11.94 0.89
CA GLY A 48 25.62 12.91 1.45
C GLY A 48 24.42 13.19 0.53
N GLY A 49 24.25 12.40 -0.53
CA GLY A 49 23.14 12.51 -1.47
C GLY A 49 21.77 12.24 -0.84
N GLN A 50 20.72 12.57 -1.57
CA GLN A 50 19.32 12.44 -1.17
C GLN A 50 18.52 11.57 -2.15
N ARG A 51 19.19 10.56 -2.72
CA ARG A 51 18.57 9.65 -3.69
C ARG A 51 17.46 8.87 -3.01
N LYS A 52 16.34 8.70 -3.71
CA LYS A 52 15.19 7.92 -3.25
C LYS A 52 15.11 6.62 -4.03
N TYR A 53 14.40 5.65 -3.49
CA TYR A 53 14.13 4.40 -4.19
C TYR A 53 12.67 4.01 -4.10
N ILE A 54 12.20 3.30 -5.12
CA ILE A 54 10.92 2.60 -5.15
C ILE A 54 11.23 1.14 -5.43
N LEU A 55 10.75 0.26 -4.54
CA LEU A 55 10.90 -1.18 -4.68
C LEU A 55 9.53 -1.81 -4.88
N VAL A 56 9.43 -2.72 -5.85
CA VAL A 56 8.26 -3.59 -6.01
C VAL A 56 8.69 -5.03 -5.80
N GLU A 57 7.91 -5.75 -5.00
CA GLU A 57 8.09 -7.16 -4.71
C GLU A 57 6.74 -7.85 -4.58
N MET A 58 6.60 -9.04 -5.15
CA MET A 58 5.36 -9.83 -5.15
C MET A 58 5.48 -11.15 -4.37
N ALA A 59 6.69 -11.57 -4.00
CA ALA A 59 6.92 -12.82 -3.30
C ALA A 59 6.86 -12.69 -1.76
N ASP A 60 6.74 -13.84 -1.10
CA ASP A 60 6.47 -13.96 0.34
C ASP A 60 7.64 -13.58 1.27
N TYR A 61 8.73 -13.03 0.71
CA TYR A 61 9.93 -12.66 1.46
C TYR A 61 10.04 -11.17 1.78
N PHE A 62 8.98 -10.38 1.54
CA PHE A 62 8.93 -8.97 1.94
C PHE A 62 9.19 -8.81 3.46
N ASP A 63 8.40 -9.47 4.30
CA ASP A 63 8.45 -9.34 5.76
C ASP A 63 9.67 -10.07 6.38
N THR A 64 10.16 -11.12 5.74
CA THR A 64 11.20 -12.00 6.30
C THR A 64 12.61 -11.66 5.83
N VAL A 65 12.76 -10.99 4.67
CA VAL A 65 14.05 -10.68 4.07
C VAL A 65 14.19 -9.21 3.73
N LEU A 66 13.33 -8.68 2.86
CA LEU A 66 13.50 -7.33 2.29
C LEU A 66 13.39 -6.26 3.38
N LEU A 67 12.28 -6.22 4.12
CA LEU A 67 12.06 -5.23 5.16
C LEU A 67 13.10 -5.33 6.29
N PRO A 68 13.44 -6.53 6.85
CA PRO A 68 14.51 -6.66 7.82
C PRO A 68 15.88 -6.23 7.30
N ARG A 69 16.22 -6.51 6.03
CA ARG A 69 17.49 -6.06 5.43
C ARG A 69 17.55 -4.55 5.38
N ILE A 70 16.52 -3.87 4.85
CA ILE A 70 16.55 -2.42 4.73
C ILE A 70 16.64 -1.77 6.14
N LYS A 71 15.89 -2.27 7.13
CA LYS A 71 16.00 -1.82 8.53
C LYS A 71 17.42 -1.94 9.07
N LYS A 72 18.10 -3.07 8.80
CA LYS A 72 19.50 -3.28 9.25
C LYS A 72 20.46 -2.30 8.59
N VAL A 73 20.33 -2.10 7.28
CA VAL A 73 21.18 -1.19 6.52
C VAL A 73 20.99 0.26 6.99
N ILE A 74 19.75 0.69 7.24
CA ILE A 74 19.46 2.02 7.79
C ILE A 74 20.11 2.19 9.17
N PHE A 75 20.01 1.16 10.02
CA PHE A 75 20.54 1.21 11.39
C PHE A 75 22.07 1.29 11.44
N SER A 76 22.76 0.52 10.61
CA SER A 76 24.23 0.48 10.57
C SER A 76 24.72 -0.09 9.24
N ASP A 77 25.82 0.46 8.71
CA ASP A 77 26.59 -0.11 7.61
C ASP A 77 27.50 -1.27 8.05
N GLN A 78 27.83 -1.36 9.35
CA GLN A 78 28.70 -2.39 9.89
C GLN A 78 27.91 -3.43 10.70
N TRP A 79 27.94 -4.68 10.24
CA TRP A 79 27.32 -5.83 10.90
C TRP A 79 28.26 -7.03 10.92
N LYS A 80 28.31 -7.75 12.05
CA LYS A 80 29.03 -9.01 12.19
C LYS A 80 28.21 -9.97 13.04
N ASP A 81 28.04 -11.21 12.57
CA ASP A 81 27.29 -12.27 13.26
C ASP A 81 25.89 -11.83 13.74
N GLY A 82 25.22 -11.00 12.93
CA GLY A 82 23.89 -10.49 13.23
C GLY A 82 23.84 -9.34 14.24
N ARG A 83 24.98 -8.79 14.67
CA ARG A 83 25.08 -7.64 15.59
C ARG A 83 25.69 -6.44 14.90
N ALA A 84 25.13 -5.25 15.17
CA ALA A 84 25.71 -3.99 14.71
C ALA A 84 27.03 -3.74 15.46
N GLN A 85 28.02 -3.22 14.75
CA GLN A 85 29.33 -2.90 15.33
C GLN A 85 29.34 -1.47 15.89
N GLU A 86 30.13 -1.21 16.93
CA GLU A 86 30.19 0.09 17.62
C GLU A 86 30.63 1.25 16.72
N ASN A 87 31.47 0.96 15.72
CA ASN A 87 31.95 1.93 14.74
C ASN A 87 31.02 2.08 13.52
N GLY A 88 29.88 1.38 13.51
CA GLY A 88 28.88 1.46 12.45
C GLY A 88 28.15 2.79 12.43
N LYS A 89 27.78 3.24 11.25
CA LYS A 89 27.05 4.49 11.00
C LYS A 89 25.68 4.18 10.41
N GLY A 90 24.65 4.59 11.14
CA GLY A 90 23.29 4.65 10.59
C GLY A 90 23.10 5.84 9.66
N ILE A 91 21.93 5.92 9.04
CA ILE A 91 21.46 7.09 8.30
C ILE A 91 20.01 7.38 8.69
N SER A 92 19.63 8.65 8.78
CA SER A 92 18.23 9.01 8.95
C SER A 92 17.45 8.58 7.71
N HIS A 93 16.39 7.80 7.89
CA HIS A 93 15.67 7.23 6.77
C HIS A 93 14.22 6.92 7.15
N PHE A 94 13.32 7.15 6.21
CA PHE A 94 11.91 6.82 6.35
C PHE A 94 11.51 5.90 5.21
N ILE A 95 10.81 4.80 5.54
CA ILE A 95 10.27 3.86 4.55
C ILE A 95 8.76 3.87 4.71
N LYS A 96 8.06 4.09 3.60
CA LYS A 96 6.64 3.78 3.45
C LYS A 96 6.53 2.57 2.52
N TYR A 97 5.66 1.63 2.84
CA TYR A 97 5.35 0.51 1.96
C TYR A 97 3.84 0.37 1.82
N PHE A 98 3.42 -0.10 0.65
CA PHE A 98 2.03 -0.35 0.31
C PHE A 98 1.87 -1.84 0.05
N ARG A 99 0.77 -2.42 0.53
CA ARG A 99 0.30 -3.73 0.06
C ARG A 99 -0.84 -3.49 -0.90
N LEU A 100 -0.69 -4.01 -2.11
CA LEU A 100 -1.74 -3.97 -3.11
C LEU A 100 -2.43 -5.33 -3.11
N GLU A 101 -3.75 -5.32 -3.24
CA GLU A 101 -4.53 -6.53 -3.42
C GLU A 101 -4.20 -7.16 -4.79
N GLN A 102 -3.89 -8.45 -4.83
CA GLN A 102 -3.62 -9.15 -6.08
C GLN A 102 -4.91 -9.59 -6.77
N TYR A 103 -4.84 -9.83 -8.08
CA TYR A 103 -5.97 -10.32 -8.85
C TYR A 103 -6.56 -11.61 -8.25
N GLU A 104 -5.69 -12.51 -7.78
CA GLU A 104 -6.06 -13.77 -7.15
C GLU A 104 -6.75 -13.57 -5.79
N ASP A 105 -6.34 -12.55 -5.03
CA ASP A 105 -6.99 -12.20 -3.77
C ASP A 105 -8.42 -11.74 -4.01
N VAL A 106 -8.62 -10.89 -5.04
CA VAL A 106 -9.95 -10.45 -5.45
C VAL A 106 -10.79 -11.64 -5.89
N LEU A 107 -10.28 -12.50 -6.76
CA LEU A 107 -11.04 -13.66 -7.24
C LEU A 107 -11.49 -14.58 -6.08
N ARG A 108 -10.65 -14.76 -5.07
CA ARG A 108 -11.00 -15.54 -3.87
C ARG A 108 -12.07 -14.86 -3.01
N ARG A 109 -12.15 -13.53 -3.06
CA ARG A 109 -13.12 -12.73 -2.31
C ARG A 109 -14.39 -12.44 -3.10
N ALA A 110 -14.40 -12.61 -4.42
CA ALA A 110 -15.57 -12.39 -5.26
C ALA A 110 -16.72 -13.30 -4.83
N CYS A 111 -17.88 -12.70 -4.57
CA CYS A 111 -19.09 -13.41 -4.17
C CYS A 111 -20.24 -13.00 -5.07
N TYR A 112 -20.78 -14.00 -5.75
CA TYR A 112 -21.93 -13.84 -6.65
C TYR A 112 -23.18 -14.26 -5.89
N LYS A 113 -24.14 -13.35 -5.75
CA LYS A 113 -25.47 -13.71 -5.26
C LYS A 113 -26.38 -13.97 -6.46
N ASP A 114 -27.24 -14.97 -6.32
CA ASP A 114 -28.35 -15.18 -7.25
C ASP A 114 -29.16 -13.89 -7.33
N ALA A 115 -29.21 -13.33 -8.53
CA ALA A 115 -30.14 -12.27 -8.86
C ALA A 115 -31.34 -12.91 -9.57
N GLU A 116 -32.55 -12.41 -9.32
CA GLU A 116 -33.67 -12.77 -10.19
C GLU A 116 -33.27 -12.42 -11.63
N PRO A 117 -33.39 -13.37 -12.58
CA PRO A 117 -33.01 -13.11 -13.95
C PRO A 117 -33.83 -11.93 -14.48
N ILE A 118 -33.15 -10.84 -14.87
CA ILE A 118 -33.80 -9.71 -15.57
C ILE A 118 -34.44 -10.22 -16.88
N PHE A 119 -33.91 -11.33 -17.42
CA PHE A 119 -34.43 -12.04 -18.57
C PHE A 119 -34.49 -13.55 -18.29
N VAL A 120 -35.59 -14.20 -18.65
CA VAL A 120 -35.71 -15.67 -18.63
C VAL A 120 -34.69 -16.22 -19.62
N GLN A 121 -33.60 -16.82 -19.14
CA GLN A 121 -32.54 -17.38 -19.98
C GLN A 121 -32.50 -18.91 -19.86
N THR A 122 -32.45 -19.56 -21.02
CA THR A 122 -32.63 -21.01 -21.24
C THR A 122 -31.32 -21.82 -21.22
N ASP A 123 -30.16 -21.18 -21.04
CA ASP A 123 -28.84 -21.83 -21.13
C ASP A 123 -28.01 -21.63 -19.83
N PRO A 124 -27.55 -22.73 -19.18
CA PRO A 124 -26.73 -22.68 -17.96
C PRO A 124 -25.47 -21.80 -18.05
N TYR A 125 -24.85 -21.68 -19.23
CA TYR A 125 -23.61 -20.90 -19.39
C TYR A 125 -23.84 -19.39 -19.31
N ASN A 126 -25.07 -18.92 -19.53
CA ASN A 126 -25.39 -17.50 -19.41
C ASN A 126 -25.66 -17.06 -17.96
N GLN A 127 -25.85 -17.98 -17.01
CA GLN A 127 -26.20 -17.62 -15.62
C GLN A 127 -25.09 -16.79 -14.94
N TYR A 128 -23.82 -17.17 -15.09
CA TYR A 128 -22.70 -16.51 -14.40
C TYR A 128 -22.50 -15.04 -14.79
N VAL A 129 -22.80 -14.68 -16.05
CA VAL A 129 -22.58 -13.31 -16.56
C VAL A 129 -23.59 -12.31 -15.97
N PHE A 130 -24.72 -12.79 -15.45
CA PHE A 130 -25.80 -11.95 -14.91
C PHE A 130 -25.98 -12.07 -13.38
N LEU A 131 -25.14 -12.85 -12.69
CA LEU A 131 -25.16 -12.86 -11.23
C LEU A 131 -24.73 -11.50 -10.69
N ARG A 132 -25.45 -11.02 -9.67
CA ARG A 132 -25.11 -9.76 -9.01
C ARG A 132 -23.92 -10.04 -8.11
N ASP A 133 -22.75 -9.67 -8.59
CA ASP A 133 -21.59 -9.56 -7.72
C ASP A 133 -21.86 -8.43 -6.70
N THR A 134 -21.75 -8.80 -5.43
CA THR A 134 -21.93 -7.86 -4.33
C THR A 134 -20.73 -6.93 -4.13
N LYS A 135 -19.64 -7.03 -4.92
CA LYS A 135 -18.59 -6.00 -5.14
C LYS A 135 -18.29 -5.13 -3.93
N MET A 136 -17.62 -5.70 -2.93
CA MET A 136 -17.23 -5.04 -1.68
C MET A 136 -18.37 -4.31 -0.92
N LEU A 137 -19.64 -4.59 -1.22
CA LEU A 137 -20.79 -4.14 -0.41
C LEU A 137 -20.85 -4.88 0.92
N ASP A 138 -20.44 -6.15 0.89
CA ASP A 138 -20.37 -7.04 2.04
C ASP A 138 -18.94 -7.56 2.17
N ASN A 139 -18.44 -7.70 3.40
CA ASN A 139 -17.25 -8.50 3.67
C ASN A 139 -17.63 -9.98 3.52
N THR A 140 -16.98 -10.67 2.60
CA THR A 140 -17.34 -12.05 2.24
C THR A 140 -16.93 -13.09 3.27
N GLN A 141 -16.02 -12.73 4.18
CA GLN A 141 -15.59 -13.58 5.29
C GLN A 141 -16.44 -13.36 6.54
N THR A 142 -16.77 -12.11 6.88
CA THR A 142 -17.53 -11.78 8.11
C THR A 142 -19.03 -11.65 7.89
N GLY A 143 -19.47 -11.44 6.64
CA GLY A 143 -20.87 -11.15 6.30
C GLY A 143 -21.32 -9.72 6.63
N GLU A 144 -20.41 -8.87 7.11
CA GLU A 144 -20.73 -7.50 7.49
C GLU A 144 -20.96 -6.61 6.27
N LYS A 145 -21.94 -5.70 6.37
CA LYS A 145 -22.17 -4.69 5.34
C LYS A 145 -21.14 -3.57 5.43
N VAL A 146 -20.29 -3.50 4.42
CA VAL A 146 -19.32 -2.42 4.20
C VAL A 146 -20.03 -1.16 3.71
N MET A 147 -21.06 -1.32 2.86
CA MET A 147 -21.87 -0.20 2.37
C MET A 147 -23.34 -0.35 2.80
N THR A 148 -23.91 0.75 3.27
CA THR A 148 -25.35 0.84 3.56
C THR A 148 -25.96 2.06 2.87
N VAL A 149 -27.21 1.92 2.44
CA VAL A 149 -27.98 2.97 1.77
C VAL A 149 -29.19 3.29 2.65
N ASP A 150 -29.30 4.55 3.05
CA ASP A 150 -30.48 5.10 3.71
C ASP A 150 -31.28 5.89 2.67
N LEU A 151 -32.35 5.29 2.16
CA LEU A 151 -33.20 5.88 1.12
C LEU A 151 -34.03 7.07 1.65
N GLU A 152 -34.35 7.09 2.95
CA GLU A 152 -35.13 8.18 3.54
C GLU A 152 -34.29 9.46 3.66
N LYS A 153 -33.00 9.29 4.00
CA LYS A 153 -32.03 10.40 4.07
C LYS A 153 -31.29 10.67 2.77
N ASN A 154 -31.49 9.83 1.76
CA ASN A 154 -30.70 9.83 0.52
C ASN A 154 -29.18 9.82 0.81
N GLU A 155 -28.76 9.00 1.78
CA GLU A 155 -27.39 8.94 2.30
C GLU A 155 -26.77 7.57 2.00
N ILE A 156 -25.53 7.57 1.54
CA ILE A 156 -24.72 6.35 1.38
C ILE A 156 -23.63 6.38 2.45
N ARG A 157 -23.54 5.32 3.25
CA ARG A 157 -22.45 5.13 4.21
C ARG A 157 -21.56 3.99 3.79
N VAL A 158 -20.25 4.23 3.87
CA VAL A 158 -19.22 3.23 3.58
C VAL A 158 -18.29 3.16 4.78
N ASP A 159 -18.08 1.94 5.29
CA ASP A 159 -17.21 1.65 6.40
C ASP A 159 -16.17 0.61 5.96
N LEU A 160 -15.07 1.11 5.41
CA LEU A 160 -13.99 0.27 4.87
C LEU A 160 -13.26 -0.52 5.96
N SER A 161 -13.37 -0.12 7.24
CA SER A 161 -12.77 -0.88 8.35
C SER A 161 -13.35 -2.29 8.48
N LYS A 162 -14.58 -2.49 7.99
CA LYS A 162 -15.21 -3.80 7.90
C LYS A 162 -14.67 -4.66 6.76
N LEU A 163 -13.94 -4.09 5.80
CA LEU A 163 -13.42 -4.82 4.65
C LEU A 163 -12.01 -5.35 4.92
N TYR A 164 -11.11 -4.49 5.41
CA TYR A 164 -9.75 -4.87 5.79
C TYR A 164 -9.36 -4.25 7.12
N ASP A 165 -8.55 -4.99 7.88
CA ASP A 165 -7.93 -4.46 9.09
C ASP A 165 -6.89 -3.38 8.74
N ASN A 166 -6.84 -2.32 9.54
CA ASN A 166 -5.81 -1.29 9.49
C ASN A 166 -5.66 -0.58 8.12
N ILE A 167 -6.77 -0.31 7.42
CA ILE A 167 -6.73 0.50 6.19
C ILE A 167 -6.28 1.93 6.53
N ASP A 168 -5.18 2.35 5.91
CA ASP A 168 -4.79 3.76 5.90
C ASP A 168 -5.63 4.51 4.85
N LEU A 169 -6.83 4.92 5.27
CA LEU A 169 -7.75 5.61 4.38
C LEU A 169 -7.24 7.00 3.99
N ALA A 170 -6.50 7.67 4.85
CA ALA A 170 -5.95 8.99 4.55
C ALA A 170 -4.96 8.90 3.37
N GLU A 171 -4.02 7.96 3.43
CA GLU A 171 -3.07 7.72 2.35
C GLU A 171 -3.76 7.17 1.10
N THR A 172 -4.75 6.30 1.27
CA THR A 172 -5.54 5.77 0.13
C THR A 172 -6.23 6.91 -0.63
N LEU A 173 -6.88 7.84 0.07
CA LEU A 173 -7.53 9.00 -0.54
C LEU A 173 -6.51 9.97 -1.16
N SER A 174 -5.34 10.14 -0.54
CA SER A 174 -4.22 10.89 -1.12
C SER A 174 -3.82 10.31 -2.47
N CYS A 175 -3.64 8.99 -2.57
CA CYS A 175 -3.31 8.29 -3.81
C CYS A 175 -4.42 8.43 -4.86
N VAL A 176 -5.68 8.25 -4.50
CA VAL A 176 -6.83 8.36 -5.43
C VAL A 176 -6.98 9.78 -5.97
N THR A 177 -6.81 10.78 -5.11
CA THR A 177 -7.02 12.18 -5.50
C THR A 177 -5.77 12.82 -6.11
N GLY A 178 -4.60 12.19 -5.96
CA GLY A 178 -3.31 12.77 -6.33
C GLY A 178 -2.90 13.97 -5.48
N LYS A 179 -3.51 14.14 -4.29
CA LYS A 179 -3.29 15.29 -3.41
C LYS A 179 -2.53 14.88 -2.17
N TRP A 180 -1.47 15.60 -1.87
CA TRP A 180 -0.70 15.38 -0.66
C TRP A 180 -1.50 15.69 0.60
N ILE A 181 -1.24 14.91 1.63
CA ILE A 181 -1.80 15.11 2.97
C ILE A 181 -1.08 16.28 3.62
N ARG A 182 -1.82 17.31 3.99
CA ARG A 182 -1.33 18.43 4.79
C ARG A 182 -1.36 18.09 6.28
N ARG A 183 -2.46 17.47 6.75
CA ARG A 183 -2.64 17.12 8.17
C ARG A 183 -3.66 16.00 8.34
N ILE A 184 -3.43 15.15 9.33
CA ILE A 184 -4.43 14.21 9.85
C ILE A 184 -4.90 14.72 11.21
N TYR A 185 -6.20 14.83 11.37
CA TYR A 185 -6.87 15.16 12.63
C TYR A 185 -7.29 13.86 13.30
N THR A 186 -7.07 13.80 14.60
CA THR A 186 -7.44 12.65 15.43
C THR A 186 -8.73 12.94 16.19
N ARG A 187 -9.39 11.88 16.63
CA ARG A 187 -10.65 12.01 17.35
C ARG A 187 -10.42 12.74 18.69
N PRO A 188 -11.33 13.64 19.11
CA PRO A 188 -11.22 14.32 20.40
C PRO A 188 -11.27 13.36 21.61
N ASP A 189 -12.03 12.28 21.48
CA ASP A 189 -12.22 11.23 22.49
C ASP A 189 -11.12 10.16 22.48
N ASP A 190 -10.51 9.90 21.32
CA ASP A 190 -9.38 8.97 21.18
C ASP A 190 -8.31 9.53 20.21
N PRO A 191 -7.27 10.20 20.74
CA PRO A 191 -6.21 10.77 19.92
C PRO A 191 -5.36 9.76 19.15
N SER A 192 -5.50 8.45 19.42
CA SER A 192 -4.81 7.40 18.66
C SER A 192 -5.49 7.09 17.33
N GLN A 193 -6.76 7.47 17.18
CA GLN A 193 -7.58 7.15 16.02
C GLN A 193 -7.70 8.36 15.08
N PRO A 194 -7.43 8.19 13.78
CA PRO A 194 -7.63 9.25 12.80
C PRO A 194 -9.12 9.48 12.55
N ASP A 195 -9.52 10.74 12.36
CA ASP A 195 -10.91 11.16 12.16
C ASP A 195 -11.12 11.89 10.83
N GLU A 196 -10.25 12.85 10.51
CA GLU A 196 -10.30 13.62 9.26
C GLU A 196 -8.91 13.79 8.66
N VAL A 197 -8.85 13.89 7.33
CA VAL A 197 -7.66 14.27 6.58
C VAL A 197 -7.88 15.61 5.89
N GLU A 198 -6.90 16.52 6.01
CA GLU A 198 -6.81 17.76 5.25
C GLU A 198 -5.73 17.61 4.18
N PHE A 199 -6.12 17.86 2.93
CA PHE A 199 -5.21 17.88 1.78
C PHE A 199 -4.59 19.27 1.57
N GLU A 200 -3.55 19.35 0.75
CA GLU A 200 -2.84 20.61 0.44
C GLU A 200 -3.72 21.71 -0.17
N ASP A 201 -4.82 21.34 -0.84
CA ASP A 201 -5.80 22.29 -1.37
C ASP A 201 -6.79 22.82 -0.32
N GLY A 202 -6.62 22.43 0.95
CA GLY A 202 -7.48 22.79 2.07
C GLY A 202 -8.76 21.97 2.18
N ARG A 203 -9.01 21.02 1.27
CA ARG A 203 -10.17 20.13 1.37
C ARG A 203 -10.01 19.20 2.57
N ARG A 204 -11.05 19.12 3.39
CA ARG A 204 -11.16 18.13 4.48
C ARG A 204 -12.09 16.99 4.12
N VAL A 205 -11.72 15.79 4.55
CA VAL A 205 -12.47 14.57 4.30
C VAL A 205 -12.50 13.74 5.58
N SER A 206 -13.69 13.33 6.00
CA SER A 206 -13.86 12.38 7.10
C SER A 206 -13.31 11.01 6.72
N LEU A 207 -12.56 10.39 7.63
CA LEU A 207 -12.02 9.04 7.52
C LEU A 207 -12.96 8.01 8.15
N THR A 208 -13.93 8.45 8.96
CA THR A 208 -14.94 7.60 9.59
C THR A 208 -16.20 7.48 8.73
N THR A 209 -16.55 8.56 8.04
CA THR A 209 -17.68 8.62 7.11
C THR A 209 -17.24 9.27 5.79
N PRO A 210 -16.39 8.59 5.00
CA PRO A 210 -15.84 9.18 3.80
C PRO A 210 -16.91 9.44 2.72
N PRO A 211 -16.80 10.54 1.96
CA PRO A 211 -17.72 10.84 0.86
C PRO A 211 -17.73 9.74 -0.18
N TRP A 212 -18.93 9.27 -0.54
CA TRP A 212 -19.15 8.20 -1.50
C TRP A 212 -18.41 8.42 -2.82
N GLU A 213 -18.38 9.66 -3.33
CA GLU A 213 -17.76 9.99 -4.61
C GLU A 213 -16.26 9.73 -4.63
N LEU A 214 -15.60 9.82 -3.47
CA LEU A 214 -14.16 9.58 -3.33
C LEU A 214 -13.84 8.09 -3.14
N VAL A 215 -14.73 7.35 -2.47
CA VAL A 215 -14.50 5.92 -2.19
C VAL A 215 -15.06 5.00 -3.27
N LYS A 216 -16.04 5.45 -4.06
CA LYS A 216 -16.63 4.67 -5.15
C LYS A 216 -15.59 4.08 -6.11
N PRO A 217 -14.53 4.80 -6.53
CA PRO A 217 -13.50 4.23 -7.40
C PRO A 217 -12.65 3.11 -6.75
N LEU A 218 -12.61 3.04 -5.42
CA LEU A 218 -11.90 1.99 -4.67
C LEU A 218 -12.68 0.67 -4.67
N ILE A 219 -13.99 0.74 -4.80
CA ILE A 219 -14.87 -0.43 -4.89
C ILE A 219 -14.77 -0.93 -6.33
N TRP A 220 -13.99 -2.00 -6.53
CA TRP A 220 -13.74 -2.55 -7.85
C TRP A 220 -15.06 -3.05 -8.50
N TRP A 221 -15.16 -2.91 -9.82
CA TRP A 221 -16.38 -3.11 -10.61
C TRP A 221 -16.53 -4.53 -11.13
#